data_AF-A0A8J9YVI5-F1
#
_entry.id   AF-A0A8J9YVI5-F1
#
_cell.length_a   1.000
_cell.length_b   1.000
_cell.length_c   1.000
_cell.angle_alpha   90.00
_cell.angle_beta   90.00
_cell.angle_gamma   90.00
#
_symmetry.space_group_name_H-M   'P 1'
#
loop_
_entity.id
_entity.type
_entity.pdbx_description
1 polymer ?
#
loop_
_entity_poly.entity_id
_entity_poly.type
_entity_poly.pdbx_seq_one_letter_code
_entity_poly.pdbx_strand_id
1 'polypeptide(L)'
;MLRRELFGHFDVCVKMVVECEQGPDTMERRELDNHGRFLCKERTVSCPLLCGLKIKRKYHTSHILECKNTGQPAPSLAVERLFRMWEVTTGNMDNSTLSCCYRYAHF
;
A
#
# COMPACT_ATOMS: atom_id res chain seq x y z
N MET A 1 -6.12 48.56 4.17
CA MET A 1 -5.56 47.32 3.62
C MET A 1 -6.47 46.85 2.49
N LEU A 2 -5.92 46.65 1.28
CA LEU A 2 -6.68 46.49 0.04
C LEU A 2 -7.31 45.10 -0.06
N ARG A 3 -8.63 45.06 -0.18
CA ARG A 3 -9.48 43.84 -0.29
C ARG A 3 -9.09 42.87 -1.43
N ARG A 4 -8.23 43.30 -2.36
CA ARG A 4 -7.84 42.54 -3.57
C ARG A 4 -6.70 41.54 -3.33
N GLU A 5 -5.92 41.68 -2.25
CA GLU A 5 -4.80 40.77 -1.95
C GLU A 5 -5.22 39.48 -1.22
N LEU A 6 -6.47 39.38 -0.76
CA LEU A 6 -6.97 38.19 -0.07
C LEU A 6 -7.19 36.98 -1.01
N PHE A 7 -7.47 37.23 -2.30
CA PHE A 7 -7.80 36.15 -3.23
C PHE A 7 -6.62 35.22 -3.51
N GLY A 8 -5.39 35.74 -3.57
CA GLY A 8 -4.19 34.91 -3.76
C GLY A 8 -3.68 34.25 -2.47
N HIS A 9 -4.06 34.77 -1.30
CA HIS A 9 -3.61 34.18 -0.03
C HIS A 9 -4.34 32.88 0.31
N PHE A 10 -5.57 32.69 -0.19
CA PHE A 10 -6.37 31.50 0.08
C PHE A 10 -5.62 30.19 -0.28
N ASP A 11 -4.89 30.20 -1.39
CA ASP A 11 -4.11 29.06 -1.86
C ASP A 11 -2.83 28.77 -1.05
N VAL A 12 -2.43 29.66 -0.15
CA VAL A 12 -1.22 29.52 0.69
C VAL A 12 -1.50 29.72 2.18
N CYS A 13 -2.76 29.95 2.56
CA CYS A 13 -3.12 30.21 3.94
C CYS A 13 -2.96 28.95 4.79
N VAL A 14 -1.98 28.98 5.67
CA VAL A 14 -1.61 27.88 6.58
C VAL A 14 -2.72 27.56 7.60
N LYS A 15 -3.52 28.56 7.95
CA LYS A 15 -4.66 28.46 8.89
C LYS A 15 -5.99 28.13 8.20
N MET A 16 -5.99 28.01 6.88
CA MET A 16 -7.20 27.68 6.15
C MET A 16 -7.58 26.23 6.44
N VAL A 17 -8.86 26.01 6.72
CA VAL A 17 -9.44 24.67 6.84
C VAL A 17 -9.63 24.10 5.43
N VAL A 18 -9.06 22.92 5.21
CA VAL A 18 -9.08 22.18 3.95
C VAL A 18 -9.61 20.77 4.20
N GLU A 19 -10.15 20.16 3.15
CA GLU A 19 -10.67 18.79 3.18
C GLU A 19 -9.53 17.79 2.93
N CYS A 20 -9.59 16.63 3.56
CA CYS A 20 -8.67 15.54 3.27
C CYS A 20 -8.96 14.93 1.89
N GLU A 21 -7.94 14.73 1.05
CA GLU A 21 -8.11 14.08 -0.24
C GLU A 21 -8.58 12.61 -0.15
N GLN A 22 -8.37 11.98 1.00
CA GLN A 22 -8.58 10.55 1.21
C GLN A 22 -9.86 10.25 2.01
N GLY A 23 -10.53 11.26 2.57
CA GLY A 23 -11.68 11.07 3.44
C GLY A 23 -12.45 12.36 3.74
N PRO A 24 -13.56 12.27 4.49
CA PRO A 24 -14.44 13.42 4.74
C PRO A 24 -13.95 14.36 5.85
N ASP A 25 -12.78 14.10 6.44
CA ASP A 25 -12.24 14.90 7.55
C ASP A 25 -11.76 16.27 7.06
N THR A 26 -12.05 17.32 7.82
CA THR A 26 -11.57 18.69 7.59
C THR A 26 -10.57 19.11 8.66
N MET A 27 -9.52 19.83 8.28
CA MET A 27 -8.46 20.28 9.19
C MET A 27 -7.71 21.48 8.63
N GLU A 28 -6.88 22.12 9.45
CA GLU A 28 -6.03 23.21 8.97
C GLU A 28 -4.97 22.68 7.99
N ARG A 29 -4.65 23.48 6.97
CA ARG A 29 -3.66 23.14 5.95
C ARG A 29 -2.30 22.73 6.53
N ARG A 30 -1.87 23.36 7.63
CA ARG A 30 -0.63 22.96 8.34
C ARG A 30 -0.69 21.54 8.89
N GLU A 31 -1.87 21.09 9.29
CA GLU A 31 -2.11 19.78 9.88
C GLU A 31 -2.35 18.72 8.82
N LEU A 32 -2.64 19.11 7.57
CA LEU A 32 -2.94 18.20 6.47
C LEU A 32 -1.81 17.18 6.22
N ASP A 33 -0.55 17.62 6.22
CA ASP A 33 0.60 16.70 6.04
C ASP A 33 0.71 15.71 7.21
N ASN A 34 0.61 16.19 8.45
CA ASN A 34 0.65 15.36 9.64
C ASN A 34 -0.53 14.37 9.69
N HIS A 35 -1.73 14.85 9.37
CA HIS A 35 -2.92 14.02 9.28
C HIS A 35 -2.74 12.93 8.25
N GLY A 36 -2.38 13.30 7.01
CA GLY A 36 -2.11 12.35 5.95
C GLY A 36 -1.12 11.29 6.44
N ARG A 37 0.00 11.69 7.06
CA ARG A 37 1.04 10.77 7.56
C ARG A 37 0.59 9.86 8.68
N PHE A 38 -0.11 10.35 9.70
CA PHE A 38 -0.26 9.61 10.95
C PHE A 38 -1.71 9.44 11.43
N LEU A 39 -2.63 10.34 11.06
CA LEU A 39 -3.97 10.40 11.66
C LEU A 39 -5.10 10.00 10.72
N CYS A 40 -4.90 10.10 9.40
CA CYS A 40 -5.91 9.82 8.40
C CYS A 40 -6.39 8.38 8.53
N LYS A 41 -7.65 8.21 8.91
CA LYS A 41 -8.29 6.90 9.12
C LYS A 41 -8.50 6.14 7.83
N GLU A 42 -8.74 6.88 6.75
CA GLU A 42 -8.94 6.34 5.41
C GLU A 42 -7.64 6.06 4.67
N ARG A 43 -6.51 6.60 5.15
CA ARG A 43 -5.20 6.29 4.57
C ARG A 43 -4.95 4.80 4.61
N THR A 44 -4.57 4.28 3.46
CA THR A 44 -4.18 2.89 3.31
C THR A 44 -2.71 2.73 3.68
N VAL A 45 -2.43 1.83 4.61
CA VAL A 45 -1.09 1.49 5.10
C VAL A 45 -0.83 0.00 4.90
N SER A 46 0.42 -0.36 4.62
CA SER A 46 0.81 -1.77 4.52
C SER A 46 0.84 -2.40 5.91
N CYS A 47 0.43 -3.66 6.01
CA CYS A 47 0.53 -4.39 7.27
C CYS A 47 2.01 -4.54 7.71
N PRO A 48 2.36 -4.23 8.97
CA PRO A 48 3.73 -4.36 9.49
C PRO A 48 4.21 -5.81 9.57
N LEU A 49 3.29 -6.79 9.54
CA LEU A 49 3.61 -8.21 9.51
C LEU A 49 3.90 -8.72 8.09
N LEU A 50 3.95 -7.81 7.10
CA LEU A 50 4.28 -8.11 5.71
C LEU A 50 3.42 -9.23 5.10
N CYS A 51 2.14 -9.29 5.47
CA CYS A 51 1.17 -10.19 4.83
C CYS A 51 0.82 -9.78 3.38
N GLY A 52 1.35 -8.65 2.91
CA GLY A 52 1.14 -8.14 1.54
C GLY A 52 -0.13 -7.31 1.36
N LEU A 53 -1.00 -7.24 2.36
CA LEU A 53 -2.25 -6.47 2.29
C LEU A 53 -2.03 -4.98 2.60
N LYS A 54 -2.75 -4.16 1.84
CA LYS A 54 -2.87 -2.71 2.02
C LYS A 54 -4.21 -2.41 2.65
N ILE A 55 -4.21 -1.83 3.86
CA ILE A 55 -5.40 -1.76 4.72
C ILE A 55 -5.60 -0.34 5.20
N LYS A 56 -6.84 0.12 5.25
CA LYS A 56 -7.17 1.43 5.82
C LYS A 56 -6.77 1.48 7.29
N ARG A 57 -6.18 2.60 7.72
CA ARG A 57 -5.71 2.79 9.10
C ARG A 57 -6.78 2.46 10.15
N LYS A 58 -8.05 2.78 9.90
CA LYS A 58 -9.16 2.43 10.80
C LYS A 58 -9.32 0.93 11.09
N TYR A 59 -8.94 0.07 10.15
CA TYR A 59 -9.00 -1.39 10.30
C TYR A 59 -7.63 -2.02 10.58
N HIS A 60 -6.58 -1.20 10.72
CA HIS A 60 -5.22 -1.69 10.90
C HIS A 60 -5.06 -2.50 12.19
N THR A 61 -5.67 -2.05 13.29
CA THR A 61 -5.59 -2.73 14.59
C THR A 61 -6.29 -4.08 14.58
N SER A 62 -7.53 -4.14 14.06
CA SER A 62 -8.27 -5.40 13.94
C SER A 62 -7.54 -6.37 13.02
N HIS A 63 -7.05 -5.88 11.89
CA HIS A 63 -6.25 -6.69 10.98
C HIS A 63 -5.00 -7.27 11.65
N ILE A 64 -4.23 -6.47 12.42
CA ILE A 64 -3.02 -6.99 13.07
C ILE A 64 -3.37 -8.16 14.01
N LEU A 65 -4.48 -8.07 14.74
CA LEU A 65 -4.90 -9.14 15.64
C LEU A 65 -5.23 -10.43 14.88
N GLU A 66 -5.93 -10.31 13.75
CA GLU A 66 -6.29 -11.45 12.91
C GLU A 66 -5.07 -12.00 12.14
N CYS A 67 -4.24 -11.12 11.59
CA CYS A 67 -3.05 -11.44 10.80
C CYS A 67 -1.98 -12.17 11.63
N LYS A 68 -1.85 -11.85 12.92
CA LYS A 68 -0.98 -12.60 13.84
C LYS A 68 -1.38 -14.06 13.96
N ASN A 69 -2.69 -14.35 13.89
CA ASN A 69 -3.23 -15.69 14.07
C ASN A 69 -3.26 -16.49 12.77
N THR A 70 -3.45 -15.83 11.63
CA THR A 70 -3.53 -16.51 10.33
C THR A 70 -2.16 -16.75 9.71
N GLY A 71 -1.11 -16.06 10.17
CA GLY A 71 0.27 -16.32 9.79
C GLY A 71 0.48 -16.43 8.28
N GLN A 72 -0.31 -15.73 7.46
CA GLN A 72 -0.20 -15.84 6.01
C GLN A 72 1.08 -15.12 5.61
N PRO A 73 2.15 -15.84 5.19
CA PRO A 73 3.25 -15.17 4.54
C PRO A 73 2.67 -14.54 3.27
N ALA A 74 3.05 -13.29 2.99
CA ALA A 74 2.82 -12.77 1.65
C ALA A 74 3.32 -13.82 0.64
N PRO A 75 2.59 -14.10 -0.45
CA PRO A 75 3.24 -14.63 -1.63
C PRO A 75 4.30 -13.58 -1.96
N SER A 76 5.56 -13.94 -1.72
CA SER A 76 6.69 -13.05 -1.85
C SER A 76 6.60 -12.35 -3.20
N LEU A 77 6.42 -11.03 -3.18
CA LEU A 77 6.59 -10.11 -4.31
C LEU A 77 8.02 -10.17 -4.92
N ALA A 78 8.82 -11.17 -4.53
CA ALA A 78 10.12 -11.52 -5.06
C ALA A 78 10.07 -12.63 -6.14
N VAL A 79 8.95 -13.37 -6.31
CA VAL A 79 8.89 -14.46 -7.32
C VAL A 79 8.37 -13.99 -8.69
N GLU A 80 7.58 -12.91 -8.77
CA GLU A 80 7.09 -12.41 -10.08
C GLU A 80 8.19 -11.80 -10.96
N ARG A 81 9.34 -11.42 -10.40
CA ARG A 81 10.49 -10.94 -11.20
C ARG A 81 11.38 -12.04 -11.76
N LEU A 82 11.36 -13.25 -11.18
CA LEU A 82 12.11 -14.39 -11.73
C LEU A 82 11.29 -15.21 -12.73
N PHE A 83 9.95 -15.22 -12.62
CA PHE A 83 9.10 -15.91 -13.59
C PHE A 83 9.03 -15.20 -14.97
N ARG A 84 8.97 -13.86 -15.00
CA ARG A 84 8.96 -13.10 -16.28
C ARG A 84 10.29 -13.12 -17.04
N MET A 85 11.39 -13.56 -16.41
CA MET A 85 12.69 -13.66 -17.06
C MET A 85 12.96 -15.04 -17.67
N TRP A 86 12.10 -16.04 -17.40
CA TRP A 86 12.21 -17.39 -17.99
C TRP A 86 11.28 -17.60 -19.19
N GLU A 87 10.16 -16.86 -19.30
CA GLU A 87 9.24 -17.00 -20.45
C GLU A 87 9.78 -16.37 -21.75
N VAL A 88 10.89 -15.63 -21.70
CA VAL A 88 11.50 -15.01 -22.90
C VAL A 88 12.57 -15.91 -23.54
N THR A 89 13.07 -16.93 -22.83
CA THR A 89 14.22 -17.74 -23.31
C THR A 89 13.91 -19.20 -23.64
N THR A 90 12.78 -19.78 -23.23
CA THR A 90 12.42 -21.14 -23.66
C THR A 90 11.09 -21.12 -24.38
N GLY A 91 11.16 -20.90 -25.69
CA GLY A 91 10.08 -21.30 -26.58
C GLY A 91 9.75 -22.78 -26.35
N ASN A 92 8.46 -23.04 -26.13
CA ASN A 92 7.78 -24.27 -26.51
C ASN A 92 8.48 -25.57 -26.04
N MET A 93 8.31 -25.95 -24.76
CA MET A 93 8.54 -27.33 -24.32
C MET A 93 7.32 -27.86 -23.58
N ASP A 94 6.84 -28.98 -24.11
CA ASP A 94 5.65 -29.74 -23.78
C ASP A 94 5.55 -30.20 -22.31
N ASN A 95 4.28 -30.35 -21.90
CA ASN A 95 3.79 -30.66 -20.54
C ASN A 95 4.29 -32.01 -19.96
N SER A 96 5.13 -32.74 -20.69
CA SER A 96 5.68 -34.03 -20.27
C SER A 96 6.98 -33.90 -19.46
N THR A 97 7.61 -32.72 -19.44
CA THR A 97 8.88 -32.50 -18.71
C THR A 97 8.70 -32.01 -17.26
N LEU A 98 7.53 -31.46 -16.92
CA LEU A 98 7.22 -30.94 -15.58
C LEU A 98 7.18 -32.01 -14.48
N SER A 99 7.01 -33.28 -14.84
CA SER A 99 7.01 -34.38 -13.87
C SER A 99 8.42 -34.79 -13.42
N CYS A 100 9.48 -34.43 -14.15
CA CYS A 100 10.83 -34.94 -13.88
C CYS A 100 11.58 -34.13 -12.78
N CYS A 101 11.27 -32.84 -12.60
CA CYS A 101 11.96 -32.00 -11.61
C CYS A 101 11.40 -32.14 -10.18
N TYR A 102 10.19 -32.68 -10.01
CA TYR A 102 9.58 -32.88 -8.68
C TYR A 102 10.25 -34.01 -7.86
N ARG A 103 11.11 -34.83 -8.47
CA ARG A 103 11.68 -36.03 -7.84
C ARG A 103 13.09 -35.88 -7.27
N TYR A 104 13.74 -34.72 -7.45
CA TYR A 104 15.13 -34.49 -7.02
C TYR A 104 15.29 -33.49 -5.85
N ALA A 105 14.20 -33.13 -5.19
CA ALA A 105 14.21 -32.23 -4.02
C ALA A 105 13.92 -32.94 -2.68
N HIS A 106 13.95 -34.28 -2.67
CA HIS A 106 13.83 -35.08 -1.45
C HIS A 106 14.92 -36.16 -1.43
N PHE A 107 16.16 -35.73 -1.15
CA PHE A 107 17.18 -36.53 -0.47
C PHE A 107 18.13 -35.60 0.27
#